data_AF-A0AA43QNQ7-F1
#
_entry.id   AF-A0AA43QNQ7-F1
#
_cell.length_a   1.000
_cell.length_b   1.000
_cell.length_c   1.000
_cell.angle_alpha   90.00
_cell.angle_beta   90.00
_cell.angle_gamma   90.00
#
_symmetry.space_group_name_H-M   'P 1'
#
loop_
_entity.id
_entity.type
_entity.pdbx_description
1 polymer ?
#
loop_
_entity_poly.entity_id
_entity_poly.type
_entity_poly.pdbx_seq_one_letter_code
_entity_poly.pdbx_strand_id
1 'polypeptide(L)'
;MKATTIAASTVESALSPDSIRLLQALSYVLGWIYTLSWSLSFYPQPLLNIRRSSTTGLTPSFPILNILGFASYTFSTVAFYTSDRIQSEYKERHGGEPNTVRGNDVAFALHALLLCLITLSQFWPRLWGFENRKWKVGKGIWGIVIGCTVGIAWTVLMVIAGGGRGWQWIDVVRVRSLAHHDAKILTRRS
;
A
#
# COMPACT_ATOMS: atom_id res chain seq x y z
N MET A 1 19.26 6.94 20.20
CA MET A 1 19.02 8.14 19.37
C MET A 1 20.31 8.89 19.00
N LYS A 2 21.22 9.22 19.94
CA LYS A 2 22.48 9.92 19.63
C LYS A 2 23.46 9.15 18.70
N ALA A 3 23.63 7.84 18.87
CA ALA A 3 24.60 7.05 18.09
C ALA A 3 24.28 6.97 16.59
N THR A 4 23.00 6.84 16.22
CA THR A 4 22.56 6.78 14.82
C THR A 4 22.73 8.12 14.11
N THR A 5 22.54 9.23 14.83
CA THR A 5 22.73 10.60 14.30
C THR A 5 24.21 10.88 14.04
N ILE A 6 25.09 10.41 14.94
CA ILE A 6 26.55 10.55 14.79
C ILE A 6 27.07 9.68 13.64
N ALA A 7 26.58 8.45 13.48
CA ALA A 7 26.96 7.60 12.36
C ALA A 7 26.53 8.20 11.01
N ALA A 8 25.30 8.71 10.92
CA ALA A 8 24.80 9.39 9.71
C ALA A 8 25.62 10.66 9.38
N SER A 9 25.91 11.51 10.37
CA SER A 9 26.72 12.72 10.17
C SER A 9 28.19 12.44 9.81
N THR A 10 28.73 11.29 10.25
CA THR A 10 30.10 10.87 9.91
C THR A 10 30.17 10.29 8.49
N VAL A 11 29.09 9.64 8.03
CA VAL A 11 28.97 9.15 6.65
C VAL A 11 28.71 10.30 5.67
N GLU A 12 27.86 11.26 6.03
CA GLU A 12 27.61 12.47 5.23
C GLU A 12 28.86 13.34 5.06
N SER A 13 29.72 13.42 6.08
CA SER A 13 30.97 14.18 5.99
C SER A 13 32.10 13.44 5.26
N ALA A 14 31.97 12.13 5.04
CA ALA A 14 32.93 11.30 4.30
C ALA A 14 32.59 11.10 2.81
N LEU A 15 31.35 11.40 2.41
CA LEU A 15 30.87 11.24 1.04
C LEU A 15 30.99 12.57 0.27
N SER A 16 31.62 12.54 -0.91
CA SER A 16 31.63 13.70 -1.79
C SER A 16 30.19 14.06 -2.22
N PRO A 17 29.86 15.34 -2.44
CA PRO A 17 28.54 15.74 -2.94
C PRO A 17 28.10 14.97 -4.20
N ASP A 18 29.07 14.58 -5.03
CA ASP A 18 28.85 13.78 -6.24
C ASP A 18 28.43 12.34 -5.93
N SER A 19 29.00 11.73 -4.88
CA SER A 19 28.62 10.38 -4.45
C SER A 19 27.20 10.32 -3.88
N ILE A 20 26.75 11.37 -3.17
CA ILE A 20 25.37 11.49 -2.69
C ILE A 20 24.40 11.59 -3.88
N ARG A 21 24.72 12.43 -4.88
CA ARG A 21 23.93 12.57 -6.11
C ARG A 21 23.87 11.26 -6.90
N LEU A 22 24.98 10.54 -6.98
CA LEU A 22 25.04 9.22 -7.63
C LEU A 22 24.16 8.19 -6.90
N LEU A 23 24.23 8.13 -5.57
CA LEU A 23 23.40 7.23 -4.75
C LEU A 23 21.90 7.55 -4.92
N GLN A 24 21.53 8.82 -4.97
CA GLN A 24 20.16 9.24 -5.23
C GLN A 24 19.70 8.83 -6.65
N ALA A 25 20.53 9.06 -7.67
CA ALA A 25 20.24 8.66 -9.05
C ALA A 25 20.11 7.14 -9.19
N LEU A 26 21.03 6.37 -8.59
CA LEU A 26 20.96 4.91 -8.56
C LEU A 26 19.71 4.41 -7.85
N SER A 27 19.36 4.98 -6.70
CA SER A 27 18.15 4.64 -5.97
C SER A 27 16.88 4.92 -6.80
N TYR A 28 16.87 6.00 -7.58
CA TYR A 28 15.77 6.32 -8.47
C TYR A 28 15.67 5.32 -9.63
N VAL A 29 16.78 5.02 -10.31
CA VAL A 29 16.83 4.08 -11.44
C VAL A 29 16.46 2.66 -10.99
N LEU A 30 17.01 2.19 -9.88
CA LEU A 30 16.67 0.88 -9.31
C LEU A 30 15.20 0.79 -8.93
N GLY A 31 14.62 1.87 -8.40
CA GLY A 31 13.18 1.95 -8.12
C GLY A 31 12.32 1.75 -9.37
N TRP A 32 12.70 2.36 -10.50
CA TRP A 32 11.98 2.17 -11.76
C TRP A 32 12.22 0.79 -12.38
N ILE A 33 13.44 0.24 -12.29
CA ILE A 33 13.72 -1.13 -12.75
C ILE A 33 12.87 -2.14 -11.97
N TYR A 34 12.76 -1.96 -10.65
CA TYR A 34 11.89 -2.77 -9.81
C TYR A 34 10.44 -2.68 -10.27
N THR A 35 9.90 -1.46 -10.43
CA THR A 35 8.55 -1.23 -10.95
C THR A 35 8.32 -1.92 -12.30
N LEU A 36 9.25 -1.80 -13.25
CA LEU A 36 9.15 -2.41 -14.57
C LEU A 36 9.22 -3.94 -14.52
N SER A 37 10.15 -4.49 -13.73
CA SER A 37 10.33 -5.93 -13.57
C SER A 37 9.09 -6.57 -12.97
N TRP A 38 8.53 -5.92 -11.95
CA TRP A 38 7.32 -6.40 -11.29
C TRP A 38 6.10 -6.23 -12.20
N SER A 39 5.99 -5.12 -12.94
CA SER A 39 4.93 -4.92 -13.95
C SER A 39 4.96 -5.99 -15.04
N LEU A 40 6.14 -6.37 -15.53
CA LEU A 40 6.30 -7.39 -16.57
C LEU A 40 5.67 -8.74 -16.16
N SER A 41 5.68 -9.07 -14.86
CA SER A 41 5.09 -10.30 -14.34
C SER A 41 3.56 -10.38 -14.49
N PHE A 42 2.86 -9.26 -14.73
CA PHE A 42 1.40 -9.23 -14.87
C PHE A 42 0.91 -9.52 -16.29
N TYR A 43 1.77 -9.39 -17.30
CA TYR A 43 1.39 -9.54 -18.70
C TYR A 43 1.22 -10.97 -19.21
N PRO A 44 1.95 -12.00 -18.71
CA PRO A 44 1.81 -13.36 -19.23
C PRO A 44 0.38 -13.90 -19.15
N GLN A 45 -0.32 -13.64 -18.05
CA GLN A 45 -1.65 -14.19 -17.82
C GLN A 45 -2.73 -13.60 -18.75
N PRO A 46 -2.89 -12.27 -18.88
CA PRO A 46 -3.83 -11.67 -19.84
C PRO A 46 -3.51 -12.04 -21.29
N LEU A 47 -2.23 -12.06 -21.67
CA LEU A 47 -1.81 -12.39 -23.04
C LEU A 47 -2.13 -13.84 -23.38
N LEU A 48 -1.94 -14.77 -22.43
CA LEU A 48 -2.29 -16.17 -22.64
C LEU A 48 -3.79 -16.36 -22.82
N ASN A 49 -4.61 -15.65 -22.03
CA ASN A 49 -6.06 -15.68 -22.15
C ASN A 49 -6.52 -15.16 -23.54
N ILE A 50 -5.91 -14.08 -24.04
CA ILE A 50 -6.18 -13.54 -25.39
C ILE A 50 -5.79 -14.56 -26.46
N ARG A 51 -4.59 -15.14 -26.38
CA ARG A 51 -4.10 -16.14 -27.35
C ARG A 51 -4.99 -17.39 -27.40
N ARG A 52 -5.54 -17.81 -26.26
CA ARG A 52 -6.43 -18.97 -26.16
C ARG A 52 -7.90 -18.63 -26.42
N SER A 53 -8.25 -17.35 -26.49
CA SER A 53 -9.65 -16.87 -26.50
C SER A 53 -10.53 -17.51 -25.42
N SER A 54 -9.91 -17.86 -24.30
CA SER A 54 -10.53 -18.64 -23.22
C SER A 54 -9.79 -18.35 -21.92
N THR A 55 -10.55 -18.17 -20.83
CA THR A 55 -10.02 -17.98 -19.47
C THR A 55 -9.84 -19.32 -18.73
N THR A 56 -9.77 -20.43 -19.48
CA THR A 56 -9.63 -21.77 -18.92
C THR A 56 -8.28 -21.93 -18.22
N GLY A 57 -8.34 -22.29 -16.93
CA GLY A 57 -7.16 -22.42 -16.06
C GLY A 57 -6.94 -21.22 -15.12
N LEU A 58 -7.68 -20.11 -15.29
CA LEU A 58 -7.64 -18.98 -14.37
C LEU A 58 -8.88 -18.96 -13.47
N THR A 59 -8.68 -19.01 -12.16
CA THR A 59 -9.76 -18.88 -11.18
C THR A 59 -10.16 -17.40 -11.05
N PRO A 60 -11.45 -17.03 -11.15
CA PRO A 60 -11.90 -15.63 -11.07
C PRO A 60 -11.60 -14.98 -9.71
N SER A 61 -11.42 -15.78 -8.66
CA SER A 61 -11.00 -15.33 -7.34
C SER A 61 -9.64 -14.64 -7.34
N PHE A 62 -8.72 -15.05 -8.23
CA PHE A 62 -7.37 -14.47 -8.30
C PHE A 62 -7.40 -12.98 -8.69
N PRO A 63 -7.98 -12.56 -9.84
CA PRO A 63 -8.04 -11.15 -10.17
C PRO A 63 -8.91 -10.35 -9.18
N ILE A 64 -9.97 -10.93 -8.62
CA ILE A 64 -10.83 -10.24 -7.62
C ILE A 64 -10.04 -9.87 -6.36
N LEU A 65 -9.28 -10.83 -5.80
CA LEU A 65 -8.47 -10.57 -4.60
C LEU A 65 -7.31 -9.61 -4.89
N ASN A 66 -6.69 -9.71 -6.06
CA ASN A 66 -5.67 -8.77 -6.48
C ASN A 66 -6.23 -7.35 -6.67
N ILE A 67 -7.42 -7.18 -7.25
CA ILE A 67 -8.07 -5.87 -7.36
C ILE A 67 -8.29 -5.27 -5.98
N LEU A 68 -8.77 -6.06 -5.01
CA LEU A 68 -8.95 -5.59 -3.63
C LEU A 68 -7.62 -5.13 -3.00
N GLY A 69 -6.57 -5.92 -3.15
CA GLY A 69 -5.22 -5.61 -2.69
C GLY A 69 -4.64 -4.34 -3.35
N PHE A 70 -4.60 -4.29 -4.68
CA PHE A 70 -4.06 -3.14 -5.40
C PHE A 70 -4.93 -1.90 -5.30
N ALA A 71 -6.24 -2.01 -5.15
CA ALA A 71 -7.11 -0.85 -4.92
C ALA A 71 -6.83 -0.23 -3.54
N SER A 72 -6.72 -1.04 -2.48
CA SER A 72 -6.36 -0.53 -1.16
C SER A 72 -4.93 0.04 -1.12
N TYR A 73 -4.00 -0.59 -1.83
CA TYR A 73 -2.63 -0.09 -1.97
C TYR A 73 -2.59 1.24 -2.72
N THR A 74 -3.25 1.33 -3.88
CA THR A 74 -3.35 2.56 -4.69
C THR A 74 -4.01 3.68 -3.89
N PHE A 75 -5.12 3.39 -3.20
CA PHE A 75 -5.79 4.39 -2.37
C PHE A 75 -4.88 4.90 -1.26
N SER A 76 -4.18 3.99 -0.57
CA SER A 76 -3.23 4.36 0.49
C SER A 76 -2.08 5.20 -0.07
N THR A 77 -1.42 4.75 -1.14
CA THR A 77 -0.27 5.46 -1.73
C THR A 77 -0.68 6.82 -2.30
N VAL A 78 -1.84 6.93 -2.96
CA VAL A 78 -2.38 8.21 -3.44
C VAL A 78 -2.75 9.12 -2.28
N ALA A 79 -3.37 8.60 -1.21
CA ALA A 79 -3.70 9.39 -0.02
C ALA A 79 -2.44 9.93 0.67
N PHE A 80 -1.40 9.10 0.81
CA PHE A 80 -0.09 9.51 1.35
C PHE A 80 0.65 10.50 0.44
N TYR A 81 0.48 10.39 -0.89
CA TYR A 81 1.08 11.30 -1.87
C TYR A 81 0.37 12.66 -1.90
N THR A 82 -0.97 12.68 -1.85
CA THR A 82 -1.80 13.88 -2.03
C THR A 82 -2.00 14.66 -0.73
N SER A 83 -1.84 14.03 0.44
CA SER A 83 -2.03 14.70 1.73
C SER A 83 -0.78 15.48 2.16
N ASP A 84 -0.77 16.78 1.83
CA ASP A 84 0.24 17.75 2.28
C ASP A 84 0.39 17.77 3.82
N ARG A 85 -0.71 17.47 4.53
CA ARG A 85 -0.78 17.46 6.00
C ARG A 85 -0.03 16.28 6.64
N ILE A 86 0.07 15.15 5.94
CA ILE A 86 0.90 14.00 6.37
C ILE A 86 2.36 14.25 6.05
N GLN A 87 2.67 14.91 4.92
CA GLN A 87 4.03 15.31 4.60
C GLN A 87 4.57 16.33 5.62
N SER A 88 3.76 17.30 6.07
CA SER A 88 4.18 18.28 7.08
C SER A 88 4.43 17.64 8.46
N GLU A 89 3.53 16.77 8.93
CA GLU A 89 3.67 16.08 10.23
C GLU A 89 4.78 15.02 10.23
N TYR A 90 5.09 14.40 9.08
CA TYR A 90 6.21 13.48 8.94
C TYR A 90 7.56 14.23 8.90
N LYS A 91 7.60 15.37 8.20
CA LYS A 91 8.78 16.25 8.08
C LYS A 91 9.17 16.88 9.43
N GLU A 92 8.18 17.19 10.27
CA GLU A 92 8.41 17.64 11.67
C GLU A 92 8.96 16.54 12.58
N ARG A 93 8.60 15.27 12.37
CA ARG A 93 9.00 14.16 13.25
C ARG A 93 10.31 13.46 12.86
N HIS A 94 10.70 13.50 11.58
CA HIS A 94 11.89 12.82 11.06
C HIS A 94 12.96 13.77 10.51
N GLY A 95 13.00 15.02 10.99
CA GLY A 95 14.12 15.93 10.73
C GLY A 95 14.27 16.39 9.27
N GLY A 96 13.18 16.43 8.49
CA GLY A 96 13.21 16.92 7.11
C GLY A 96 13.28 15.86 6.01
N GLU A 97 13.36 14.57 6.33
CA GLU A 97 13.36 13.47 5.36
C GLU A 97 12.05 13.46 4.54
N PRO A 98 12.11 13.49 3.19
CA PRO A 98 10.92 13.44 2.35
C PRO A 98 10.23 12.08 2.46
N ASN A 99 8.91 12.10 2.37
CA ASN A 99 8.05 10.93 2.51
C ASN A 99 8.54 9.78 1.59
N THR A 100 8.66 8.57 2.15
CA THR A 100 9.23 7.40 1.47
C THR A 100 8.36 6.90 0.29
N VAL A 101 7.12 7.37 0.19
CA VAL A 101 6.23 7.08 -0.93
C VAL A 101 6.69 7.89 -2.15
N ARG A 102 7.38 7.21 -3.06
CA ARG A 102 7.87 7.80 -4.30
C ARG A 102 6.80 7.67 -5.39
N GLY A 103 6.80 8.58 -6.38
CA GLY A 103 5.81 8.57 -7.45
C GLY A 103 5.79 7.26 -8.28
N ASN A 104 6.90 6.53 -8.32
CA ASN A 104 6.98 5.20 -8.94
C ASN A 104 6.07 4.17 -8.26
N ASP A 105 5.87 4.24 -6.93
CA ASP A 105 5.00 3.34 -6.19
C ASP A 105 3.53 3.56 -6.55
N VAL A 106 3.12 4.83 -6.74
CA VAL A 106 1.77 5.19 -7.19
C VAL A 106 1.53 4.73 -8.62
N ALA A 107 2.47 5.01 -9.53
CA ALA A 107 2.37 4.60 -10.93
C ALA A 107 2.27 3.07 -11.05
N PHE A 108 3.08 2.36 -10.27
CA PHE A 108 3.06 0.91 -10.19
C PHE A 108 1.75 0.36 -9.63
N ALA A 109 1.26 0.90 -8.51
CA ALA A 109 0.00 0.47 -7.89
C ALA A 109 -1.18 0.63 -8.86
N LEU A 110 -1.25 1.78 -9.53
CA LEU A 110 -2.27 2.07 -10.54
C LEU A 110 -2.14 1.13 -11.73
N HIS A 111 -0.92 0.90 -12.23
CA HIS A 111 -0.67 -0.02 -13.33
C HIS A 111 -1.11 -1.45 -13.01
N ALA A 112 -0.74 -1.96 -11.84
CA ALA A 112 -1.11 -3.29 -11.37
C ALA A 112 -2.64 -3.42 -11.21
N LEU A 113 -3.30 -2.38 -10.65
CA LEU A 113 -4.76 -2.34 -10.53
C LEU A 113 -5.44 -2.41 -11.91
N LEU A 114 -4.96 -1.63 -12.89
CA LEU A 114 -5.49 -1.64 -14.26
C LEU A 114 -5.32 -3.01 -14.93
N LEU A 115 -4.16 -3.67 -14.80
CA LEU A 115 -3.98 -5.00 -15.37
C LEU A 115 -4.84 -6.06 -14.69
N CYS A 116 -5.07 -5.95 -13.38
CA CYS A 116 -5.99 -6.84 -12.69
C CYS A 116 -7.44 -6.64 -13.14
N LEU A 117 -7.87 -5.39 -13.39
CA LEU A 117 -9.17 -5.07 -13.97
C LEU A 117 -9.32 -5.61 -15.39
N ILE A 118 -8.29 -5.47 -16.22
CA ILE A 118 -8.26 -6.06 -17.57
C ILE A 118 -8.41 -7.58 -17.47
N THR A 119 -7.64 -8.22 -16.59
CA THR A 119 -7.71 -9.68 -16.36
C THR A 119 -9.11 -10.12 -15.90
N LEU A 120 -9.77 -9.33 -15.04
CA LEU A 120 -11.15 -9.60 -14.64
C LEU A 120 -12.14 -9.40 -15.79
N SER A 121 -11.96 -8.36 -16.60
CA SER A 121 -12.83 -8.07 -17.75
C SER A 121 -12.84 -9.20 -18.79
N GLN A 122 -11.75 -9.97 -18.88
CA GLN A 122 -11.64 -11.14 -19.76
C GLN A 122 -12.62 -12.26 -19.41
N PHE A 123 -13.17 -12.29 -18.18
CA PHE A 123 -14.24 -13.21 -17.80
C PHE A 123 -15.61 -12.81 -18.34
N TRP A 124 -15.72 -11.68 -19.05
CA TRP A 124 -16.94 -11.25 -19.71
C TRP A 124 -16.87 -11.51 -21.22
N PRO A 125 -17.56 -12.55 -21.72
CA PRO A 125 -17.56 -12.92 -23.14
C PRO A 125 -18.06 -11.82 -24.06
N ARG A 126 -18.94 -10.92 -23.58
CA ARG A 126 -19.43 -9.78 -24.35
C ARG A 126 -18.35 -8.75 -24.70
N LEU A 127 -17.31 -8.63 -23.87
CA LEU A 127 -16.24 -7.65 -24.08
C LEU A 127 -15.13 -8.19 -24.98
N TRP A 128 -14.83 -9.48 -24.89
CA TRP A 128 -13.65 -10.08 -25.52
C TRP A 128 -13.95 -11.18 -26.55
N GLY A 129 -15.21 -11.61 -26.70
CA GLY A 129 -15.58 -12.70 -27.60
C GLY A 129 -15.08 -14.09 -27.16
N PHE A 130 -14.66 -14.23 -25.91
CA PHE A 130 -14.13 -15.50 -25.37
C PHE A 130 -15.22 -16.54 -25.15
N GLU A 131 -14.81 -17.79 -25.00
CA GLU A 131 -15.72 -18.90 -24.73
C GLU A 131 -16.60 -18.62 -23.49
N ASN A 132 -17.91 -18.87 -23.64
CA ASN A 132 -18.95 -18.47 -22.69
C ASN A 132 -19.00 -19.43 -21.47
N ARG A 133 -17.95 -19.40 -20.65
CA ARG A 133 -17.87 -20.26 -19.45
C ARG A 133 -18.55 -19.59 -18.26
N LYS A 134 -19.47 -20.31 -17.62
CA LYS A 134 -20.06 -19.91 -16.33
C LYS A 134 -18.97 -19.95 -15.26
N TRP A 135 -18.47 -18.78 -14.89
CA TRP A 135 -17.54 -18.63 -13.78
C TRP A 135 -18.32 -18.48 -12.47
N LYS A 136 -17.82 -19.13 -11.41
CA LYS A 136 -18.38 -19.03 -10.05
C LYS A 136 -17.25 -18.65 -9.12
N VAL A 137 -17.51 -17.67 -8.26
CA VAL A 137 -16.61 -17.27 -7.18
C VAL A 137 -17.02 -18.03 -5.92
N GLY A 138 -16.06 -18.60 -5.21
CA GLY A 138 -16.33 -19.32 -3.96
C GLY A 138 -16.88 -18.37 -2.88
N LYS A 139 -17.84 -18.85 -2.07
CA LYS A 139 -18.47 -18.05 -1.00
C LYS A 139 -17.46 -17.47 0.01
N GLY A 140 -16.37 -18.17 0.28
CA GLY A 140 -15.30 -17.70 1.17
C GLY A 140 -14.59 -16.43 0.65
N ILE A 141 -14.40 -16.31 -0.66
CA ILE A 141 -13.79 -15.10 -1.25
C ILE A 141 -14.71 -13.89 -1.10
N TRP A 142 -16.02 -14.08 -1.24
CA TRP A 142 -16.99 -13.02 -0.94
C TRP A 142 -16.92 -12.60 0.53
N GLY A 143 -16.73 -13.55 1.45
CA GLY A 143 -16.47 -13.24 2.85
C GLY A 143 -15.23 -12.37 3.06
N ILE A 144 -14.12 -12.68 2.38
CA ILE A 144 -12.89 -11.87 2.44
C ILE A 144 -13.12 -10.47 1.85
N VAL A 145 -13.73 -10.37 0.67
CA VAL A 145 -14.00 -9.09 0.00
C VAL A 145 -14.91 -8.21 0.86
N ILE A 146 -15.99 -8.76 1.39
CA ILE A 146 -16.92 -8.05 2.28
C ILE A 146 -16.21 -7.67 3.58
N GLY A 147 -15.45 -8.59 4.19
CA GLY A 147 -14.70 -8.33 5.42
C GLY A 147 -13.70 -7.19 5.26
N CYS A 148 -12.92 -7.18 4.19
CA CYS A 148 -11.95 -6.11 3.90
C CYS A 148 -12.65 -4.78 3.60
N THR A 149 -13.72 -4.78 2.79
CA THR A 149 -14.46 -3.54 2.46
C THR A 149 -15.15 -2.94 3.68
N VAL A 150 -15.76 -3.78 4.53
CA VAL A 150 -16.34 -3.35 5.82
C VAL A 150 -15.25 -2.84 6.75
N GLY A 151 -14.11 -3.52 6.85
CA GLY A 151 -12.98 -3.07 7.66
C GLY A 151 -12.46 -1.70 7.22
N ILE A 152 -12.29 -1.47 5.91
CA ILE A 152 -11.90 -0.16 5.37
C ILE A 152 -12.97 0.88 5.67
N ALA A 153 -14.24 0.60 5.38
CA ALA A 153 -15.35 1.51 5.65
C ALA A 153 -15.42 1.88 7.14
N TRP A 154 -15.20 0.90 8.03
CA TRP A 154 -15.15 1.11 9.47
C TRP A 154 -14.03 2.06 9.89
N THR A 155 -12.81 1.84 9.37
CA THR A 155 -11.69 2.75 9.66
C THR A 155 -11.95 4.17 9.16
N VAL A 156 -12.54 4.33 7.97
CA VAL A 156 -12.91 5.64 7.42
C VAL A 156 -13.99 6.31 8.26
N LEU A 157 -15.04 5.58 8.64
CA LEU A 157 -16.10 6.08 9.52
C LEU A 157 -15.56 6.53 10.87
N MET A 158 -14.64 5.77 11.46
CA MET A 158 -13.96 6.15 12.72
C MET A 158 -13.15 7.43 12.58
N VAL A 159 -12.45 7.63 11.46
CA VAL A 159 -11.68 8.86 11.20
C VAL A 159 -12.61 10.07 11.03
N ILE A 160 -13.74 9.91 10.33
CA ILE A 160 -14.72 10.98 10.11
C ILE A 160 -15.44 11.33 11.42
N ALA A 161 -15.91 10.32 12.16
CA ALA A 161 -16.59 10.50 13.44
C ALA A 161 -15.64 11.08 14.53
N GLY A 162 -14.34 10.78 14.45
CA GLY A 162 -13.31 11.29 15.35
C GLY A 162 -12.84 12.72 15.07
N GLY A 163 -13.42 13.43 14.10
CA GLY A 163 -13.23 14.87 13.93
C GLY A 163 -11.78 15.33 13.65
N GLY A 164 -10.97 14.50 12.98
CA GLY A 164 -9.70 14.92 12.36
C GLY A 164 -8.63 15.59 13.25
N ARG A 165 -8.70 15.47 14.58
CA ARG A 165 -7.79 16.18 15.51
C ARG A 165 -6.98 15.33 16.49
N GLY A 166 -7.26 14.03 16.66
CA GLY A 166 -6.56 13.23 17.69
C GLY A 166 -6.05 11.86 17.27
N TRP A 167 -6.63 11.24 16.24
CA TRP A 167 -6.40 9.82 15.96
C TRP A 167 -5.23 9.59 15.02
N GLN A 168 -4.07 10.12 15.38
CA GLN A 168 -2.82 9.45 15.02
C GLN A 168 -2.65 8.29 15.99
N TRP A 169 -2.22 7.14 15.49
CA TRP A 169 -1.94 5.85 16.15
C TRP A 169 -1.40 5.84 17.62
N ILE A 170 -1.01 6.98 18.18
CA ILE A 170 -0.46 7.16 19.52
C ILE A 170 -1.48 7.06 20.65
N ASP A 171 -2.77 7.33 20.41
CA ASP A 171 -3.80 7.28 21.47
C ASP A 171 -4.19 5.85 21.86
N VAL A 172 -4.12 4.90 20.93
CA VAL A 172 -4.36 3.47 21.22
C VAL A 172 -3.27 2.91 22.13
N VAL A 173 -2.02 3.36 21.97
CA VAL A 173 -0.91 2.98 22.86
C VAL A 173 -0.98 3.73 24.20
N ARG A 174 -1.48 4.97 24.20
CA ARG A 174 -1.54 5.81 25.42
C ARG A 174 -2.66 5.40 26.36
N VAL A 175 -3.83 4.98 25.86
CA VAL A 175 -4.92 4.47 26.72
C VAL A 175 -4.50 3.21 27.48
N ARG A 176 -3.72 2.31 26.86
CA ARG A 176 -3.21 1.12 27.54
C ARG A 176 -2.06 1.43 28.50
N SER A 177 -1.23 2.43 28.20
CA SER A 177 -0.12 2.86 29.06
C SER A 177 -0.60 3.63 30.31
N LEU A 178 -1.62 4.48 30.19
CA LEU A 178 -2.21 5.20 31.33
C LEU A 178 -2.93 4.26 32.31
N ALA A 179 -3.67 3.27 31.80
CA ALA A 179 -4.31 2.26 32.65
C ALA A 179 -3.32 1.42 33.48
N HIS A 180 -2.10 1.20 32.97
CA HIS A 180 -1.05 0.49 33.70
C HIS A 180 -0.32 1.35 34.74
N HIS A 181 -0.31 2.68 34.58
CA HIS A 181 0.29 3.60 35.55
C HIS A 181 -0.62 3.84 36.77
N ASP A 182 -1.93 3.98 36.57
CA ASP A 182 -2.88 4.19 37.67
C ASP A 182 -3.06 2.93 38.54
N ALA A 183 -3.02 1.73 37.94
CA ALA A 183 -3.07 0.48 38.68
C ALA A 183 -1.87 0.28 39.63
N LYS A 184 -0.69 0.80 39.26
CA LYS A 184 0.53 0.74 40.10
C LYS A 184 0.55 1.78 41.22
N ILE A 185 -0.13 2.92 41.06
CA ILE A 185 -0.21 3.96 42.09
C ILE A 185 -1.20 3.56 43.19
N LEU A 186 -2.28 2.86 42.86
CA LEU A 186 -3.26 2.38 43.84
C LEU A 186 -2.76 1.18 44.67
N THR A 187 -1.92 0.31 44.11
CA THR A 187 -1.29 -0.80 44.88
C THR A 187 -0.09 -0.37 45.72
N ARG A 188 0.51 0.80 45.46
CA ARG A 188 1.59 1.37 46.29
C ARG A 188 1.09 2.24 47.44
N ARG A 189 -0.22 2.51 47.52
CA ARG A 189 -0.86 3.33 48.55
C ARG A 189 -1.70 2.53 49.57
N SER A 190 -1.74 1.20 49.47
CA SER A 190 -2.27 0.27 50.47
C SER A 190 -1.13 -0.48 51.15
#